data_AF-A0A9D7A8B4-F1
#
_entry.id   AF-A0A9D7A8B4-F1
#
_cell.length_a   1.000
_cell.length_b   1.000
_cell.length_c   1.000
_cell.angle_alpha   90.00
_cell.angle_beta   90.00
_cell.angle_gamma   90.00
#
_symmetry.space_group_name_H-M   'P 1'
#
loop_
_entity.id
_entity.type
_entity.pdbx_description
1 polymer ?
#
loop_
_entity_poly.entity_id
_entity_poly.type
_entity_poly.pdbx_seq_one_letter_code
_entity_poly.pdbx_strand_id
1 'polypeptide(L)'
;DVAMTGEITLRGRVLPIGGLKEKILAAKRAKLTTVILPKRNKKDLEDIPKHLLRGLHLAFVETMDDVLKVGLRKSSPAKSPARSVTNGRGRKRRAQPATIAPVKRSSRPRPRPIAPSVSVHPRLTH
;
A
#
# COMPACT_ATOMS: atom_id res chain seq x y z
N ASP A 1 20.89 -3.75 10.88
CA ASP A 1 19.46 -3.37 10.97
C ASP A 1 18.75 -3.26 9.61
N VAL A 2 19.27 -2.50 8.64
CA VAL A 2 18.61 -2.28 7.32
C VAL A 2 19.55 -2.65 6.17
N ALA A 3 19.04 -3.33 5.15
CA ALA A 3 19.69 -3.55 3.86
C ALA A 3 19.03 -2.70 2.79
N MET A 4 19.80 -2.20 1.84
CA MET A 4 19.28 -1.64 0.59
C MET A 4 19.70 -2.50 -0.59
N THR A 5 18.78 -2.71 -1.52
CA THR A 5 19.03 -3.40 -2.78
C THR A 5 18.51 -2.55 -3.93
N GLY A 6 19.30 -2.40 -4.98
CA GLY A 6 18.97 -1.57 -6.13
C GLY A 6 20.21 -0.83 -6.63
N GLU A 7 20.26 -0.59 -7.93
CA GLU A 7 21.24 0.33 -8.51
C GLU A 7 20.70 1.75 -8.44
N ILE A 8 21.54 2.71 -8.07
CA ILE A 8 21.18 4.12 -8.00
C ILE A 8 21.83 4.85 -9.16
N THR A 9 21.03 5.58 -9.92
CA THR A 9 21.56 6.51 -10.93
C THR A 9 22.01 7.81 -10.28
N LEU A 10 22.93 8.55 -10.92
CA LEU A 10 23.31 9.91 -10.49
C LEU A 10 22.11 10.89 -10.46
N ARG A 11 21.01 10.54 -11.14
CA ARG A 11 19.75 11.28 -11.12
C ARG A 11 18.83 10.92 -9.95
N GLY A 12 19.29 10.08 -9.03
CA GLY A 12 18.55 9.69 -7.83
C GLY A 12 17.41 8.70 -8.06
N ARG A 13 17.35 8.07 -9.25
CA ARG A 13 16.36 6.99 -9.53
C ARG A 13 16.92 5.65 -9.11
N VAL A 14 16.08 4.83 -8.47
CA VAL A 14 16.39 3.45 -8.10
C VAL A 14 15.95 2.53 -9.24
N LEU A 15 16.89 1.76 -9.77
CA LEU A 15 16.67 0.84 -10.87
C LEU A 15 16.34 -0.57 -10.36
N PRO A 16 15.56 -1.35 -11.15
CA PRO A 16 15.31 -2.74 -10.84
C PRO A 16 16.60 -3.54 -10.93
N ILE A 17 16.64 -4.61 -10.16
CA ILE A 17 17.78 -5.51 -10.05
C ILE A 17 17.36 -6.95 -10.29
N GLY A 18 18.26 -7.73 -10.89
CA GLY A 18 18.13 -9.18 -10.94
C GLY A 18 18.50 -9.84 -9.61
N GLY A 19 18.19 -11.14 -9.49
CA GLY A 19 18.66 -11.99 -8.40
C GLY A 19 18.04 -11.68 -7.04
N LEU A 20 16.75 -11.33 -6.97
CA LEU A 20 16.11 -10.99 -5.68
C LEU A 20 16.18 -12.14 -4.67
N LYS A 21 16.03 -13.39 -5.12
CA LYS A 21 16.07 -14.57 -4.26
C LYS A 21 17.40 -14.68 -3.50
N GLU A 22 18.51 -14.44 -4.18
CA GLU A 22 19.86 -14.48 -3.60
C GLU A 22 20.08 -13.33 -2.62
N LYS A 23 19.63 -12.12 -2.98
CA LYS A 23 19.75 -10.92 -2.14
C LYS A 23 18.93 -11.03 -0.86
N ILE A 24 17.73 -11.60 -0.93
CA ILE A 24 16.88 -11.85 0.24
C ILE A 24 17.49 -12.94 1.12
N LEU A 25 18.03 -14.00 0.52
CA LEU A 25 18.72 -15.06 1.28
C LEU A 25 19.96 -14.51 2.00
N ALA A 26 20.75 -13.66 1.33
CA ALA A 26 21.89 -12.98 1.92
C ALA A 26 21.47 -12.07 3.07
N ALA A 27 20.42 -11.26 2.89
CA ALA A 27 19.88 -10.39 3.95
C ALA A 27 19.41 -11.20 5.18
N LYS A 28 18.75 -12.35 4.95
CA LYS A 28 18.31 -13.25 6.02
C LYS A 28 19.48 -13.90 6.75
N ARG A 29 20.52 -14.34 6.03
CA ARG A 29 21.77 -14.85 6.61
C ARG A 29 22.50 -13.79 7.43
N ALA A 30 22.48 -12.54 6.96
CA ALA A 30 23.01 -11.38 7.67
C ALA A 30 22.13 -10.91 8.84
N LYS A 31 21.02 -11.61 9.13
CA LYS A 31 20.05 -11.28 10.20
C LYS A 31 19.53 -9.85 10.11
N LEU A 32 19.40 -9.32 8.89
CA LEU A 32 18.81 -8.00 8.66
C LEU A 32 17.30 -8.09 8.83
N THR A 33 16.71 -7.09 9.48
CA THR A 33 15.26 -7.07 9.74
C THR A 33 14.50 -6.35 8.64
N THR A 34 15.14 -5.39 7.98
CA THR A 34 14.51 -4.56 6.94
C THR A 34 15.31 -4.61 5.64
N VAL A 35 14.63 -4.77 4.51
CA VAL A 35 15.23 -4.78 3.16
C VAL A 35 14.49 -3.78 2.27
N ILE A 36 15.22 -2.83 1.72
CA ILE A 36 14.72 -1.83 0.78
C ILE A 36 14.87 -2.36 -0.65
N LEU A 37 13.78 -2.33 -1.42
CA LEU A 37 13.66 -2.86 -2.78
C LEU A 37 13.01 -1.81 -3.70
N PRO A 38 13.35 -1.78 -4.99
CA PRO A 38 12.66 -0.91 -5.94
C PRO A 38 11.23 -1.39 -6.20
N LYS A 39 10.26 -0.48 -6.35
CA LYS A 39 8.85 -0.82 -6.65
C LYS A 39 8.69 -1.67 -7.89
N ARG A 40 9.57 -1.50 -8.88
CA ARG A 40 9.54 -2.27 -10.13
C ARG A 40 9.79 -3.76 -9.91
N ASN A 41 10.55 -4.14 -8.89
CA ASN A 41 10.79 -5.55 -8.56
C ASN A 41 9.67 -6.20 -7.74
N LYS A 42 8.57 -5.49 -7.47
CA LYS A 42 7.41 -6.08 -6.77
C LYS A 42 6.82 -7.26 -7.55
N LYS A 43 6.90 -7.24 -8.89
CA LYS A 43 6.45 -8.34 -9.75
C LYS A 43 7.29 -9.60 -9.54
N ASP A 44 8.61 -9.47 -9.52
CA ASP A 44 9.53 -10.61 -9.30
C ASP A 44 9.44 -11.20 -7.89
N LEU A 45 8.85 -10.45 -6.94
CA LEU A 45 8.66 -10.88 -5.57
C LEU A 45 7.55 -11.93 -5.43
N GLU A 46 6.64 -12.01 -6.39
CA GLU A 46 5.58 -13.02 -6.43
C GLU A 46 6.16 -14.42 -6.69
N ASP A 47 7.27 -14.49 -7.43
CA ASP A 47 8.01 -15.74 -7.70
C ASP A 47 8.82 -16.23 -6.49
N ILE A 48 8.95 -15.41 -5.44
CA ILE A 48 9.75 -15.72 -4.26
C ILE A 48 8.87 -16.37 -3.20
N PRO A 49 9.22 -17.58 -2.72
CA PRO A 49 8.38 -18.27 -1.77
C PRO A 49 8.36 -17.53 -0.42
N LYS A 50 7.17 -17.37 0.16
CA LYS A 50 6.91 -16.59 1.38
C LYS A 50 7.74 -17.01 2.60
N HIS A 51 8.20 -18.26 2.67
CA HIS A 51 9.07 -18.74 3.76
C HIS A 51 10.43 -18.00 3.82
N LEU A 52 10.93 -17.51 2.67
CA LEU A 52 12.13 -16.68 2.62
C LEU A 52 11.85 -15.28 3.16
N LEU A 53 10.68 -14.73 2.82
CA LEU A 53 10.23 -13.40 3.21
C LEU A 53 9.82 -13.32 4.69
N ARG A 54 9.48 -14.45 5.33
CA ARG A 54 9.13 -14.51 6.74
C ARG A 54 10.23 -13.92 7.62
N GLY A 55 9.84 -12.96 8.46
CA GLY A 55 10.72 -12.27 9.41
C GLY A 55 11.49 -11.09 8.80
N LEU A 56 11.23 -10.72 7.54
CA LEU A 56 11.82 -9.57 6.87
C LEU A 56 10.75 -8.51 6.58
N HIS A 57 11.08 -7.25 6.85
CA HIS A 57 10.30 -6.09 6.46
C HIS A 57 10.77 -5.58 5.10
N LEU A 58 9.90 -5.66 4.10
CA LEU A 58 10.22 -5.21 2.74
C LEU A 58 9.68 -3.79 2.53
N ALA A 59 10.56 -2.84 2.23
CA ALA A 59 10.22 -1.45 1.95
C ALA A 59 10.42 -1.15 0.45
N PHE A 60 9.36 -0.75 -0.25
CA PHE A 60 9.42 -0.49 -1.69
C PHE A 60 9.61 0.99 -2.00
N VAL A 61 10.61 1.32 -2.80
CA VAL A 61 11.02 2.70 -3.13
C VAL A 61 11.17 2.92 -4.62
N GLU A 62 11.13 4.18 -5.08
CA GLU A 62 11.41 4.55 -6.48
C GLU A 62 12.55 5.55 -6.61
N THR A 63 12.73 6.39 -5.60
CA THR A 63 13.71 7.48 -5.59
C THR A 63 14.64 7.35 -4.39
N MET A 64 15.82 7.97 -4.49
CA MET A 64 16.80 8.04 -3.41
C MET A 64 16.23 8.76 -2.18
N ASP A 65 15.38 9.76 -2.37
CA ASP A 65 14.69 10.45 -1.27
C ASP A 65 13.87 9.48 -0.42
N ASP A 66 13.22 8.50 -1.03
CA ASP A 66 12.45 7.49 -0.31
C ASP A 66 13.34 6.53 0.46
N VAL A 67 14.50 6.17 -0.10
CA VAL A 67 15.53 5.38 0.60
C VAL A 67 15.99 6.13 1.85
N LEU A 68 16.32 7.41 1.71
CA LEU A 68 16.81 8.24 2.81
C LEU A 68 15.77 8.36 3.93
N LYS A 69 14.48 8.51 3.59
CA LYS A 69 13.38 8.54 4.57
C LYS A 69 13.25 7.24 5.37
N VAL A 70 13.54 6.09 4.75
CA VAL A 70 13.41 4.76 5.38
C VAL A 70 14.67 4.38 6.15
N GLY A 71 15.85 4.70 5.60
CA GLY A 71 17.14 4.28 6.15
C GLY A 71 17.68 5.19 7.26
N LEU A 72 17.30 6.47 7.28
CA LEU A 72 17.78 7.40 8.29
C LEU A 72 16.83 7.44 9.49
N ARG A 73 17.37 7.15 10.68
CA ARG A 73 16.71 7.50 11.94
C ARG A 73 16.61 9.02 12.01
N LYS A 74 15.42 9.55 12.29
CA LYS A 74 15.20 10.99 12.48
C LYS A 74 16.12 11.49 13.61
N SER A 75 17.27 12.07 13.25
CA SER A 75 17.95 12.99 14.15
C SER A 75 17.10 14.26 14.18
N SER A 76 16.87 14.79 15.38
CA SER A 76 16.01 15.95 15.66
C SER A 76 16.12 17.03 14.56
N PRO A 77 15.00 17.59 14.07
CA PRO A 77 15.03 18.45 12.90
C PRO A 77 15.75 19.76 13.23
N ALA A 78 16.95 19.94 12.69
CA ALA A 78 17.45 21.27 12.44
C ALA A 78 16.51 21.90 11.39
N LYS A 79 15.68 22.84 11.83
CA LYS A 79 14.81 23.67 10.98
C LYS A 79 15.62 24.23 9.80
N SER A 80 15.23 23.86 8.58
CA SER A 80 15.54 24.64 7.39
C SER A 80 14.25 24.83 6.59
N PRO A 81 13.68 26.05 6.54
CA PRO A 81 12.51 26.34 5.74
C PRO A 81 12.97 26.55 4.29
N ALA A 82 12.56 25.69 3.36
CA ALA A 82 12.85 25.92 1.95
C ALA A 82 11.67 25.54 1.05
N ARG A 83 10.89 26.59 0.75
CA ARG A 83 10.21 26.85 -0.53
C ARG A 83 8.99 26.00 -0.91
N SER A 84 7.83 26.52 -0.53
CA SER A 84 6.60 26.40 -1.33
C SER A 84 6.84 27.06 -2.69
N VAL A 85 6.93 26.26 -3.75
CA VAL A 85 6.87 26.72 -5.14
C VAL A 85 5.43 26.55 -5.63
N THR A 86 4.66 27.62 -5.52
CA THR A 86 3.41 27.84 -6.24
C THR A 86 3.73 28.35 -7.65
N ASN A 87 3.76 27.44 -8.64
CA ASN A 87 3.66 27.75 -10.06
C ASN A 87 2.49 26.91 -10.62
N GLY A 88 1.51 27.39 -11.37
CA GLY A 88 1.24 28.67 -11.99
C GLY A 88 -0.10 28.54 -12.73
N ARG A 89 -0.80 29.66 -12.89
CA ARG A 89 -2.12 29.81 -13.52
C ARG A 89 -2.12 29.47 -15.03
N GLY A 90 -3.25 28.98 -15.53
CA GLY A 90 -3.67 28.98 -16.94
C GLY A 90 -4.25 27.62 -17.36
N ARG A 91 -5.52 27.45 -17.74
CA ARG A 91 -6.33 28.25 -18.67
C ARG A 91 -7.84 28.00 -18.43
N LYS A 92 -8.62 29.08 -18.55
CA LYS A 92 -10.08 29.08 -18.67
C LYS A 92 -10.56 28.15 -19.80
N ARG A 93 -11.62 27.37 -19.56
CA ARG A 93 -12.77 27.27 -20.50
C ARG A 93 -14.06 27.34 -19.69
N ARG A 94 -14.95 28.20 -20.18
CA ARG A 94 -16.14 28.76 -19.55
C ARG A 94 -17.36 28.12 -20.22
N ALA A 95 -18.36 27.74 -19.40
CA ALA A 95 -19.80 27.59 -19.68
C ALA A 95 -20.22 26.51 -20.72
N GLN A 96 -21.33 25.78 -20.55
CA GLN A 96 -22.67 26.29 -20.21
C GLN A 96 -23.55 25.28 -19.43
N PRO A 97 -24.64 25.78 -18.80
CA PRO A 97 -25.55 25.05 -17.91
C PRO A 97 -26.74 24.45 -18.67
N ALA A 98 -27.41 23.44 -18.10
CA ALA A 98 -28.75 23.04 -18.52
C ALA A 98 -29.55 22.39 -17.38
N THR A 99 -30.50 23.17 -16.87
CA THR A 99 -31.90 22.77 -16.61
C THR A 99 -32.24 21.84 -15.45
N ILE A 100 -33.02 22.42 -14.54
CA ILE A 100 -33.76 21.87 -13.39
C ILE A 100 -34.95 21.03 -13.86
N ALA A 101 -35.24 19.88 -13.21
CA ALA A 101 -36.58 19.40 -12.78
C ALA A 101 -36.57 17.88 -12.43
N PRO A 102 -37.59 17.31 -11.77
CA PRO A 102 -38.05 17.61 -10.42
C PRO A 102 -38.10 16.35 -9.51
N VAL A 103 -38.33 16.59 -8.22
CA VAL A 103 -38.61 15.61 -7.17
C VAL A 103 -39.84 14.74 -7.48
N LYS A 104 -39.75 13.42 -7.25
CA LYS A 104 -40.92 12.61 -6.88
C LYS A 104 -40.61 11.62 -5.74
N ARG A 105 -41.31 11.84 -4.63
CA ARG A 105 -41.51 10.94 -3.48
C ARG A 105 -42.17 9.63 -3.92
N SER A 106 -41.73 8.52 -3.34
CA SER A 106 -42.53 7.32 -2.97
C SER A 106 -41.54 6.16 -2.77
N SER A 107 -41.54 5.31 -1.75
CA SER A 107 -42.41 5.05 -0.61
C SER A 107 -41.76 3.84 0.09
N ARG A 108 -41.43 3.93 1.38
CA ARG A 108 -41.31 2.71 2.21
C ARG A 108 -42.73 2.20 2.46
N PRO A 109 -42.99 0.88 2.41
CA PRO A 109 -43.06 0.08 3.66
C PRO A 109 -42.55 -1.37 3.41
N ARG A 110 -42.34 -2.33 4.33
CA ARG A 110 -42.40 -2.60 5.79
C ARG A 110 -41.61 -3.93 5.97
N PRO A 111 -41.17 -4.33 7.17
CA PRO A 111 -40.46 -5.61 7.37
C PRO A 111 -41.43 -6.80 7.29
N ARG A 112 -40.91 -8.00 7.03
CA ARG A 112 -41.66 -9.27 7.01
C ARG A 112 -41.11 -10.25 8.07
N PRO A 113 -41.92 -11.22 8.53
CA PRO A 113 -42.11 -11.53 9.95
C PRO A 113 -41.29 -12.72 10.48
N ILE A 114 -41.32 -12.83 11.82
CA ILE A 114 -40.79 -13.94 12.63
C ILE A 114 -41.83 -15.07 12.73
N ALA A 115 -41.35 -16.32 12.82
CA ALA A 115 -41.90 -17.52 13.50
C ALA A 115 -42.09 -18.76 12.59
N PRO A 116 -42.17 -20.01 13.11
CA PRO A 116 -42.11 -20.44 14.52
C PRO A 116 -41.06 -21.52 14.84
N SER A 117 -40.76 -21.66 16.13
CA SER A 117 -40.06 -22.81 16.73
C SER A 117 -40.87 -24.09 16.54
N VAL A 118 -40.25 -25.14 16.00
CA VAL A 118 -40.78 -26.50 16.08
C VAL A 118 -39.94 -27.28 17.08
N SER A 119 -40.50 -27.41 18.28
CA SER A 119 -40.09 -28.35 19.31
C SER A 119 -40.70 -29.71 18.95
N VAL A 120 -39.88 -30.75 18.78
CA VAL A 120 -40.36 -32.15 18.81
C VAL A 120 -39.58 -32.89 19.90
N HIS A 121 -40.36 -33.39 20.86
CA HIS A 121 -39.97 -34.16 22.05
C HIS A 121 -39.57 -35.61 21.70
N PRO A 122 -38.95 -36.36 22.64
CA PRO A 122 -38.20 -37.59 22.37
C PRO A 122 -39.12 -38.80 22.20
N ARG A 123 -38.68 -39.80 21.43
CA ARG A 123 -39.21 -41.16 21.52
C ARG A 123 -38.13 -42.09 22.05
N LEU A 124 -38.36 -42.60 23.25
CA LEU A 124 -37.86 -43.89 23.71
C LEU A 124 -38.36 -44.97 22.75
N THR A 125 -37.47 -45.85 22.31
CA THR A 125 -37.80 -47.24 21.99
C THR A 125 -36.60 -48.11 22.33
N HIS A 126 -36.80 -48.95 23.35
CA HIS A 126 -36.10 -50.16 23.81
C HIS A 126 -34.57 -50.27 23.72
#